data_AF-R7Y858-F1
#
_entry.id   AF-R7Y858-F1
#
_cell.length_a   1.000
_cell.length_b   1.000
_cell.length_c   1.000
_cell.angle_alpha   90.00
_cell.angle_beta   90.00
_cell.angle_gamma   90.00
#
_symmetry.space_group_name_H-M   'P 1'
#
loop_
_entity.id
_entity.type
_entity.pdbx_description
1 polymer ?
#
loop_
_entity_poly.entity_id
_entity_poly.type
_entity_poly.pdbx_seq_one_letter_code
_entity_poly.pdbx_strand_id
1 'polypeptide(L)'
;MGEWVDLPGEFLAGVDAARPAEADTVSHMQRLGAVRAGESYLAWCRYQTILVLCDRLLTPTGSSYVSDGFGDIVARVAREAGITRYRAAALVDDALCLRDRLPRVLETLRDGIIAPLQIREIIGRTHLVSDDHHLDPDDPDSRRIIEVLDESIADLLRGRGGSWSTS
;
A
#
# COMPACT_ATOMS: atom_id res chain seq x y z
N MET A 1 2.44 7.60 25.46
CA MET A 1 3.06 6.98 24.28
C MET A 1 3.44 5.59 24.72
N GLY A 2 2.60 4.59 24.42
CA GLY A 2 2.83 3.21 24.88
C GLY A 2 4.09 2.65 24.24
N GLU A 3 4.74 1.68 24.89
CA GLU A 3 5.84 0.95 24.28
C GLU A 3 5.37 0.34 22.95
N TRP A 4 6.21 0.44 21.92
CA TRP A 4 5.99 -0.15 20.60
C TRP A 4 6.06 -1.69 20.74
N VAL A 5 4.95 -2.32 21.13
CA VAL A 5 4.88 -3.75 21.53
C VAL A 5 4.10 -4.62 20.53
N ASP A 6 3.48 -4.02 19.51
CA ASP A 6 2.61 -4.77 18.59
C ASP A 6 3.33 -5.43 17.39
N LEU A 7 4.65 -5.27 17.25
CA LEU A 7 5.41 -6.14 16.35
C LEU A 7 5.81 -7.39 17.14
N PRO A 8 5.44 -8.61 16.68
CA PRO A 8 5.85 -9.82 17.37
C PRO A 8 7.37 -9.83 17.52
N GLY A 9 7.86 -10.10 18.74
CA GLY A 9 9.29 -10.11 19.07
C GLY A 9 10.12 -11.09 18.23
N GLU A 10 9.46 -11.96 17.47
CA GLU A 10 10.03 -12.92 16.52
C GLU A 10 10.43 -12.29 15.17
N PHE A 11 10.12 -11.02 14.91
CA PHE A 11 10.49 -10.33 13.67
C PHE A 11 11.98 -9.91 13.63
N LEU A 12 12.87 -10.85 13.91
CA LEU A 12 14.32 -10.66 13.88
C LEU A 12 15.01 -11.57 12.87
N ALA A 13 14.24 -12.39 12.14
CA ALA A 13 14.74 -13.34 11.15
C ALA A 13 15.91 -14.21 11.67
N GLY A 14 15.80 -14.65 12.92
CA GLY A 14 16.80 -15.51 13.56
C GLY A 14 18.02 -14.79 14.17
N VAL A 15 18.13 -13.46 14.05
CA VAL A 15 19.22 -12.70 14.70
C VAL A 15 18.79 -12.28 16.10
N ASP A 16 19.54 -12.71 17.12
CA ASP A 16 19.31 -12.22 18.50
C ASP A 16 19.55 -10.70 18.57
N ALA A 17 18.52 -9.95 18.98
CA ALA A 17 18.62 -8.50 19.16
C ALA A 17 19.56 -8.10 20.30
N ALA A 18 19.75 -8.96 21.31
CA ALA A 18 20.66 -8.71 22.42
C ALA A 18 22.13 -8.98 22.04
N ARG A 19 22.38 -9.85 21.06
CA ARG A 19 23.73 -10.23 20.60
C ARG A 19 23.83 -10.25 19.07
N PRO A 20 23.60 -9.11 18.39
CA PRO A 20 23.54 -9.08 16.93
C PRO A 20 24.86 -9.49 16.28
N ALA A 21 26.01 -9.20 16.92
CA ALA A 21 27.34 -9.50 16.39
C ALA A 21 27.70 -11.00 16.34
N GLU A 22 26.90 -11.86 16.98
CA GLU A 22 27.12 -13.33 16.98
C GLU A 22 26.52 -14.00 15.72
N ALA A 23 25.65 -13.31 15.00
CA ALA A 23 25.07 -13.81 13.76
C ALA A 23 26.04 -13.63 12.58
N ASP A 24 25.98 -14.56 11.62
CA ASP A 24 26.77 -14.43 10.39
C ASP A 24 26.19 -13.40 9.41
N THR A 25 27.00 -13.01 8.42
CA THR A 25 26.58 -12.04 7.39
C THR A 25 25.33 -12.50 6.63
N VAL A 26 25.17 -13.81 6.38
CA VAL A 26 24.01 -14.34 5.65
C VAL A 26 22.72 -14.11 6.45
N SER A 27 22.76 -14.35 7.76
CA SER A 27 21.66 -14.11 8.69
C SER A 27 21.30 -12.63 8.75
N HIS A 28 22.30 -11.73 8.73
CA HIS A 28 22.06 -10.30 8.63
C HIS A 28 21.41 -9.88 7.30
N MET A 29 21.83 -10.47 6.17
CA MET A 29 21.23 -10.21 4.87
C MET A 29 19.78 -10.72 4.79
N GLN A 30 19.51 -11.88 5.37
CA GLN A 30 18.15 -12.41 5.50
C GLN A 30 17.27 -11.51 6.37
N ARG A 31 17.83 -11.00 7.48
CA ARG A 31 17.15 -10.01 8.32
C ARG A 31 16.83 -8.73 7.57
N LEU A 32 17.74 -8.22 6.74
CA LEU A 32 17.47 -7.04 5.91
C LEU A 32 16.31 -7.30 4.94
N GLY A 33 16.28 -8.48 4.31
CA GLY A 33 15.17 -8.90 3.44
C GLY A 33 13.84 -9.02 4.20
N ALA A 34 13.86 -9.62 5.39
CA ALA A 34 12.67 -9.74 6.24
C ALA A 34 12.14 -8.36 6.64
N VAL A 35 13.01 -7.46 7.11
CA VAL A 35 12.63 -6.08 7.47
C VAL A 35 11.95 -5.38 6.30
N ARG A 36 12.52 -5.47 5.10
CA ARG A 36 11.91 -4.92 3.88
C ARG A 36 10.50 -5.47 3.63
N ALA A 37 10.31 -6.79 3.76
CA ALA A 37 8.99 -7.40 3.59
C ALA A 37 8.00 -6.94 4.67
N GLY A 38 8.44 -6.75 5.91
CA GLY A 38 7.63 -6.19 6.99
C GLY A 38 7.22 -4.74 6.73
N GLU A 39 8.11 -3.90 6.22
CA GLU A 39 7.77 -2.52 5.82
C GLU A 39 6.68 -2.50 4.75
N SER A 40 6.76 -3.40 3.77
CA SER A 40 5.72 -3.57 2.75
C SER A 40 4.39 -4.02 3.36
N TYR A 41 4.40 -5.02 4.24
CA TYR A 41 3.20 -5.47 4.93
C TYR A 41 2.55 -4.37 5.79
N LEU A 42 3.34 -3.59 6.53
CA LEU A 42 2.84 -2.47 7.32
C LEU A 42 2.26 -1.37 6.43
N ALA A 43 2.84 -1.12 5.26
CA ALA A 43 2.25 -0.21 4.27
C ALA A 43 0.92 -0.73 3.73
N TRP A 44 0.81 -2.04 3.48
CA TRP A 44 -0.46 -2.68 3.11
C TRP A 44 -1.52 -2.51 4.22
N CYS A 45 -1.17 -2.79 5.48
CA CYS A 45 -2.08 -2.58 6.63
C CYS A 45 -2.55 -1.12 6.73
N ARG A 46 -1.68 -0.15 6.44
CA ARG A 46 -2.03 1.27 6.38
C ARG A 46 -3.08 1.54 5.30
N TYR A 47 -2.89 1.02 4.09
CA TYR A 47 -3.90 1.17 3.02
C TYR A 47 -5.23 0.51 3.40
N GLN A 48 -5.21 -0.70 3.95
CA GLN A 48 -6.43 -1.38 4.43
C GLN A 48 -7.18 -0.54 5.49
N THR A 49 -6.45 0.04 6.44
CA THR A 49 -7.04 0.91 7.46
C THR A 49 -7.68 2.15 6.84
N ILE A 50 -7.01 2.79 5.87
CA ILE A 50 -7.55 3.93 5.14
C ILE A 50 -8.82 3.55 4.38
N LEU A 51 -8.84 2.38 3.71
CA LEU A 51 -10.02 1.90 2.99
C LEU A 51 -11.23 1.69 3.91
N VAL A 52 -11.02 1.10 5.09
CA VAL A 52 -12.09 0.98 6.10
C VAL A 52 -12.61 2.35 6.54
N LEU A 53 -11.74 3.36 6.66
CA LEU A 53 -12.18 4.73 6.95
C LEU A 53 -12.97 5.33 5.77
N CYS A 54 -12.56 5.06 4.54
CA CYS A 54 -13.29 5.48 3.34
C CYS A 54 -14.69 4.91 3.31
N ASP A 55 -14.86 3.60 3.52
CA ASP A 55 -16.17 2.94 3.51
C ASP A 55 -17.12 3.53 4.58
N ARG A 56 -16.56 3.88 5.75
CA ARG A 56 -17.33 4.45 6.87
C ARG A 56 -17.72 5.92 6.67
N LEU A 57 -16.87 6.71 6.02
CA LEU A 57 -16.99 8.17 6.01
C LEU A 57 -17.41 8.75 4.65
N LEU A 58 -17.24 8.01 3.55
CA LEU A 58 -17.75 8.41 2.24
C LEU A 58 -19.23 8.00 2.04
N THR A 59 -19.74 7.06 2.83
CA THR A 59 -21.17 6.71 2.81
C THR A 59 -21.97 7.79 3.55
N PRO A 60 -22.91 8.51 2.89
CA PRO A 60 -23.66 9.57 3.54
C PRO A 60 -24.57 8.99 4.63
N THR A 61 -24.28 9.29 5.90
CA THR A 61 -25.24 9.07 6.99
C THR A 61 -26.10 10.31 7.11
N GLY A 62 -27.40 10.16 6.87
CA GLY A 62 -28.33 11.28 6.77
C GLY A 62 -28.34 12.16 8.03
N SER A 63 -28.01 13.45 7.87
CA SER A 63 -28.61 14.62 8.54
C SER A 63 -27.71 15.86 8.41
N SER A 64 -28.12 16.77 7.52
CA SER A 64 -27.99 18.23 7.56
C SER A 64 -26.63 18.96 7.83
N TYR A 65 -25.48 18.31 7.71
CA TYR A 65 -24.23 19.00 7.36
C TYR A 65 -23.53 18.18 6.28
N VAL A 66 -23.44 18.71 5.06
CA VAL A 66 -22.67 18.09 3.98
C VAL A 66 -21.19 18.26 4.34
N SER A 67 -20.68 17.37 5.20
CA SER A 67 -19.25 17.22 5.40
C SER A 67 -18.68 16.61 4.12
N ASP A 68 -17.64 17.22 3.57
CA ASP A 68 -16.82 16.58 2.55
C ASP A 68 -16.13 15.36 3.19
N GLY A 69 -16.77 14.19 3.09
CA GLY A 69 -16.30 12.95 3.70
C GLY A 69 -14.84 12.64 3.35
N PHE A 70 -14.40 13.02 2.15
CA PHE A 70 -13.01 12.91 1.72
C PHE A 70 -12.09 13.84 2.53
N GLY A 71 -12.39 15.14 2.57
CA GLY A 71 -11.64 16.11 3.38
C GLY A 71 -11.56 15.71 4.87
N ASP A 72 -12.62 15.09 5.37
CA ASP A 72 -12.74 14.56 6.72
C ASP A 72 -11.83 13.36 6.98
N ILE A 73 -11.68 12.44 6.02
CA ILE A 73 -10.72 11.33 6.07
C ILE A 73 -9.31 11.89 5.99
N VAL A 74 -9.03 12.79 5.03
CA VAL A 74 -7.71 13.40 4.82
C VAL A 74 -7.24 14.12 6.09
N ALA A 75 -8.11 14.87 6.77
CA ALA A 75 -7.77 15.54 8.01
C ALA A 75 -7.41 14.56 9.14
N ARG A 76 -8.15 13.44 9.26
CA ARG A 76 -7.88 12.39 10.25
C ARG A 76 -6.56 11.67 9.96
N VAL A 77 -6.34 11.27 8.71
CA VAL A 77 -5.09 10.61 8.27
C VAL A 77 -3.89 11.54 8.45
N ALA A 78 -3.99 12.81 8.06
CA ALA A 78 -2.91 13.78 8.22
C ALA A 78 -2.50 13.94 9.69
N ARG A 79 -3.49 14.05 10.58
CA ARG A 79 -3.28 14.18 12.02
C ARG A 79 -2.62 12.92 12.60
N GLU A 80 -3.16 11.74 12.32
CA GLU A 80 -2.68 10.48 12.91
C GLU A 80 -1.29 10.09 12.39
N ALA A 81 -1.03 10.27 11.09
CA ALA A 81 0.25 9.95 10.50
C ALA A 81 1.31 11.05 10.68
N GLY A 82 0.95 12.22 11.24
CA GLY A 82 1.88 13.35 11.42
C GLY A 82 2.41 13.93 10.10
N ILE A 83 1.58 13.95 9.05
CA ILE A 83 1.94 14.41 7.70
C ILE A 83 1.06 15.58 7.23
N THR A 84 1.47 16.24 6.15
CA THR A 84 0.65 17.31 5.55
C THR A 84 -0.65 16.75 4.96
N ARG A 85 -1.70 17.58 4.90
CA ARG A 85 -2.97 17.22 4.24
C ARG A 85 -2.78 16.80 2.78
N TYR A 86 -1.86 17.45 2.06
CA TYR A 86 -1.50 17.07 0.69
C TYR A 86 -0.98 15.62 0.62
N ARG A 87 -0.07 15.23 1.52
CA ARG A 87 0.45 13.86 1.55
C ARG A 87 -0.60 12.85 2.03
N ALA A 88 -1.48 13.26 2.92
CA ALA A 88 -2.60 12.41 3.36
C ALA A 88 -3.63 12.19 2.24
N ALA A 89 -3.97 13.23 1.47
CA ALA A 89 -4.83 13.11 0.30
C ALA A 89 -4.25 12.11 -0.71
N ALA A 90 -2.97 12.25 -1.07
CA ALA A 90 -2.30 11.30 -1.95
C ALA A 90 -2.34 9.86 -1.41
N LEU A 91 -2.17 9.65 -0.09
CA LEU A 91 -2.29 8.31 0.50
C LEU A 91 -3.72 7.74 0.44
N VAL A 92 -4.74 8.59 0.56
CA VAL A 92 -6.14 8.18 0.43
C VAL A 92 -6.46 7.83 -1.01
N ASP A 93 -6.03 8.66 -1.97
CA ASP A 93 -6.19 8.41 -3.40
C ASP A 93 -5.45 7.14 -3.83
N ASP A 94 -4.21 6.93 -3.36
CA ASP A 94 -3.45 5.70 -3.60
C ASP A 94 -4.21 4.48 -3.06
N ALA A 95 -4.79 4.57 -1.87
CA ALA A 95 -5.56 3.47 -1.27
C ALA A 95 -6.77 3.10 -2.13
N LEU A 96 -7.57 4.09 -2.53
CA LEU A 96 -8.76 3.90 -3.38
C LEU A 96 -8.36 3.35 -4.75
N CYS A 97 -7.33 3.90 -5.38
CA CYS A 97 -6.78 3.41 -6.64
C CYS A 97 -6.37 1.93 -6.54
N LEU A 98 -5.67 1.54 -5.48
CA LEU A 98 -5.26 0.16 -5.25
C LEU A 98 -6.45 -0.78 -5.03
N ARG A 99 -7.49 -0.35 -4.31
CA ARG A 99 -8.70 -1.16 -4.10
C ARG A 99 -9.49 -1.34 -5.40
N ASP A 100 -9.70 -0.24 -6.10
CA ASP A 100 -10.68 -0.16 -7.18
C ASP A 100 -10.09 -0.58 -8.54
N ARG A 101 -8.77 -0.43 -8.72
CA ARG A 101 -8.09 -0.70 -10.00
C ARG A 101 -6.96 -1.71 -9.92
N LEU A 102 -6.26 -1.81 -8.79
CA LEU A 102 -5.03 -2.62 -8.70
C LEU A 102 -4.99 -3.58 -7.47
N PRO A 103 -6.06 -4.35 -7.19
CA PRO A 103 -6.13 -5.19 -5.99
C PRO A 103 -5.08 -6.32 -5.97
N ARG A 104 -4.72 -6.91 -7.12
CA ARG A 104 -3.68 -7.94 -7.21
C ARG A 104 -2.29 -7.37 -6.99
N VAL A 105 -2.01 -6.17 -7.48
CA VAL A 105 -0.78 -5.46 -7.13
C VAL A 105 -0.73 -5.14 -5.63
N LEU A 106 -1.84 -4.74 -5.01
CA LEU A 106 -1.91 -4.52 -3.56
C LEU A 106 -1.57 -5.78 -2.75
N GLU A 107 -1.96 -6.97 -3.21
CA GLU A 107 -1.54 -8.25 -2.61
C GLU A 107 -0.02 -8.45 -2.69
N THR A 108 0.65 -8.05 -3.77
CA THR A 108 2.13 -8.17 -3.87
C THR A 108 2.87 -7.28 -2.86
N LEU A 109 2.26 -6.17 -2.43
CA LEU A 109 2.75 -5.36 -1.32
C LEU A 109 2.56 -6.09 0.02
N ARG A 110 1.39 -6.70 0.25
CA ARG A 110 1.13 -7.53 1.44
C ARG A 110 2.18 -8.64 1.58
N ASP A 111 2.51 -9.28 0.46
CA ASP A 111 3.41 -10.43 0.42
C ASP A 111 4.90 -10.02 0.45
N GLY A 112 5.22 -8.72 0.53
CA GLY A 112 6.60 -8.21 0.62
C GLY A 112 7.41 -8.25 -0.69
N ILE A 113 6.76 -8.57 -1.80
CA ILE A 113 7.39 -8.69 -3.13
C ILE A 113 7.86 -7.31 -3.63
N ILE A 114 7.03 -6.30 -3.42
CA ILE A 114 7.34 -4.91 -3.78
C ILE A 114 7.37 -4.01 -2.55
N ALA A 115 8.13 -2.92 -2.64
CA ALA A 115 8.25 -1.87 -1.64
C ALA A 115 7.19 -0.76 -1.84
N PRO A 116 6.85 0.01 -0.80
CA PRO A 116 5.87 1.10 -0.90
C PRO A 116 6.20 2.17 -1.94
N LEU A 117 7.49 2.39 -2.23
CA LEU A 117 7.90 3.32 -3.28
C LEU A 117 7.47 2.83 -4.68
N GLN A 118 7.58 1.52 -4.93
CA GLN A 118 7.25 0.88 -6.20
C GLN A 118 5.74 0.94 -6.46
N ILE A 119 4.91 0.89 -5.42
CA ILE A 119 3.46 1.12 -5.53
C ILE A 119 3.15 2.47 -6.16
N ARG A 120 3.76 3.56 -5.66
CA ARG A 120 3.50 4.90 -6.20
C ARG A 120 3.95 5.03 -7.65
N GLU A 121 5.00 4.33 -8.03
CA GLU A 121 5.49 4.27 -9.40
C GLU A 121 4.53 3.49 -10.32
N ILE A 122 4.01 2.34 -9.86
CA ILE A 122 2.99 1.57 -10.58
C ILE A 122 1.72 2.40 -10.75
N ILE A 123 1.22 3.02 -9.67
CA ILE A 123 0.05 3.91 -9.72
C ILE A 123 0.29 5.03 -10.72
N GLY A 124 1.40 5.77 -10.61
CA GLY A 124 1.71 6.87 -11.53
C GLY A 124 1.76 6.46 -13.00
N ARG A 125 2.22 5.24 -13.31
CA ARG A 125 2.28 4.72 -14.70
C ARG A 125 0.98 4.13 -15.21
N THR A 126 0.14 3.59 -14.32
CA THR A 126 -1.17 3.03 -14.67
C THR A 126 -2.26 4.09 -14.72
N HIS A 127 -2.07 5.20 -14.01
CA HIS A 127 -2.94 6.37 -14.09
C HIS A 127 -3.07 6.88 -15.53
N LEU A 128 -1.98 6.83 -16.31
CA LEU A 128 -1.98 7.18 -17.74
C LEU A 128 -2.90 6.30 -18.59
N VAL A 129 -3.15 5.06 -18.18
CA VAL A 129 -4.06 4.15 -18.90
C VAL A 129 -5.52 4.43 -18.53
N SER A 130 -5.76 4.93 -17.32
CA SER A 130 -7.10 5.06 -16.73
C SER A 130 -7.68 6.48 -16.83
N ASP A 131 -6.86 7.52 -16.79
CA ASP A 131 -7.30 8.93 -16.73
C ASP A 131 -7.40 9.61 -18.10
N ASP A 132 -6.92 8.97 -19.16
CA ASP A 132 -6.96 9.51 -20.53
C ASP A 132 -8.38 9.48 -21.16
N HIS A 133 -9.43 9.51 -20.32
CA HIS A 133 -10.84 9.59 -20.71
C HIS A 133 -11.31 8.44 -21.64
N HIS A 134 -10.56 7.33 -21.68
CA HIS A 134 -10.85 6.18 -22.54
C HIS A 134 -11.46 4.98 -21.81
N LEU A 135 -11.33 4.91 -20.48
CA LEU A 135 -11.86 3.80 -19.69
C LEU A 135 -12.89 4.33 -18.69
N ASP A 136 -14.16 3.99 -18.90
CA ASP A 136 -15.22 4.24 -17.94
C ASP A 136 -15.28 3.06 -16.96
N PRO A 137 -15.02 3.22 -15.65
CA PRO A 137 -15.07 2.10 -14.70
C PRO A 137 -16.46 1.45 -14.60
N ASP A 138 -17.53 2.12 -15.04
CA ASP A 138 -18.88 1.56 -15.15
C ASP A 138 -19.09 0.77 -16.46
N ASP A 139 -18.24 0.95 -17.46
CA ASP A 139 -18.21 0.18 -18.71
C ASP A 139 -17.54 -1.20 -18.52
N PRO A 140 -18.21 -2.31 -18.92
CA PRO A 140 -17.67 -3.66 -18.75
C PRO A 140 -16.34 -3.92 -19.46
N ASP A 141 -16.13 -3.35 -20.66
CA ASP A 141 -14.90 -3.57 -21.44
C ASP A 141 -13.72 -2.84 -20.80
N SER A 142 -13.97 -1.62 -20.34
CA SER A 142 -13.02 -0.81 -19.58
C SER A 142 -12.60 -1.50 -18.27
N ARG A 143 -13.57 -2.03 -17.52
CA ARG A 143 -13.31 -2.80 -16.29
C ARG A 143 -12.46 -4.04 -16.58
N ARG A 144 -12.75 -4.76 -17.66
CA ARG A 144 -11.96 -5.92 -18.08
C ARG A 144 -10.51 -5.56 -18.40
N ILE A 145 -10.27 -4.42 -19.05
CA ILE A 145 -8.90 -3.94 -19.34
C ILE A 145 -8.13 -3.68 -18.04
N ILE A 146 -8.77 -3.02 -17.07
CA ILE A 146 -8.17 -2.75 -15.75
C ILE A 146 -7.84 -4.04 -15.02
N GLU A 147 -8.77 -5.01 -14.98
CA GLU A 147 -8.57 -6.32 -14.37
C GLU A 147 -7.39 -7.08 -15.00
N VAL A 148 -7.33 -7.15 -16.33
CA VAL A 148 -6.24 -7.81 -17.06
C VAL A 148 -4.90 -7.11 -16.80
N LEU A 149 -4.90 -5.78 -16.73
CA LEU A 149 -3.69 -5.00 -16.43
C LEU A 149 -3.18 -5.30 -15.02
N ASP A 150 -4.05 -5.28 -14.02
CA ASP A 150 -3.71 -5.59 -12.63
C ASP A 150 -3.15 -7.02 -12.49
N GLU A 151 -3.83 -8.01 -13.08
CA GLU A 151 -3.36 -9.41 -13.10
C GLU A 151 -1.99 -9.54 -13.77
N SER A 152 -1.82 -8.94 -14.95
CA SER A 152 -0.58 -9.03 -15.72
C SER A 152 0.60 -8.39 -14.98
N ILE A 153 0.38 -7.25 -14.30
CA ILE A 153 1.40 -6.62 -13.48
C ILE A 153 1.73 -7.57 -12.32
N ALA A 154 0.73 -8.01 -11.55
CA ALA A 154 0.96 -8.86 -10.38
C ALA A 154 1.67 -10.18 -10.73
N ASP A 155 1.35 -10.80 -11.84
CA ASP A 155 2.03 -12.01 -12.34
C ASP A 155 3.48 -11.72 -12.72
N LEU A 156 3.75 -10.60 -13.38
CA LEU A 156 5.12 -10.17 -13.67
C LEU A 156 5.92 -9.92 -12.39
N LEU A 157 5.29 -9.34 -11.37
CA LEU A 157 5.92 -9.10 -10.07
C LEU A 157 6.26 -10.39 -9.34
N ARG A 158 5.33 -11.35 -9.32
CA ARG A 158 5.50 -12.66 -8.68
C ARG A 158 6.49 -13.54 -9.43
N GLY A 159 6.54 -13.44 -10.77
CA GLY A 159 7.48 -14.18 -11.61
C GLY A 159 8.92 -13.67 -11.56
N ARG A 160 9.15 -12.41 -11.14
CA ARG A 160 10.49 -11.83 -11.03
C ARG A 160 11.19 -12.25 -9.73
N GLY A 161 12.02 -13.29 -9.80
CA GLY A 161 12.96 -13.67 -8.74
C GLY A 161 14.26 -12.84 -8.70
N GLY A 162 14.20 -11.51 -8.78
CA GLY A 162 15.42 -10.67 -8.85
C GLY A 162 15.24 -9.19 -8.51
N SER A 163 16.37 -8.50 -8.26
CA SER A 163 16.42 -7.07 -7.92
C SER A 163 15.81 -6.22 -9.03
N TRP A 164 14.97 -5.26 -8.64
CA TRP A 164 14.54 -4.20 -9.54
C TRP A 164 15.71 -3.27 -9.83
N SER A 165 15.85 -2.85 -11.09
CA SER A 165 16.81 -1.82 -11.47
C SER A 165 16.32 -0.48 -10.96
N THR A 166 17.05 0.16 -10.06
CA THR A 166 16.90 1.59 -9.77
C THR A 166 17.63 2.37 -10.85
N SER A 167 17.01 2.52 -12.01
CA SER A 167 17.49 3.40 -13.09
C SER A 167 16.91 4.78 -12.94
#